data_AF-A0A366YTG0-F1
#
_entry.id   AF-A0A366YTG0-F1
#
_cell.length_a   1.000
_cell.length_b   1.000
_cell.length_c   1.000
_cell.angle_alpha   90.00
_cell.angle_beta   90.00
_cell.angle_gamma   90.00
#
_symmetry.space_group_name_H-M   'P 1'
#
loop_
_entity.id
_entity.type
_entity.pdbx_description
1 polymer ?
#
loop_
_entity_poly.entity_id
_entity_poly.type
_entity_poly.pdbx_seq_one_letter_code
_entity_poly.pdbx_strand_id
1 'polypeptide(L)'
;MNYAIDKFTGTLILAARATKYAQYVCPVCKKGVNLRKGKVIPPYFAHLPGHGTSDCENFVPGNSIIIETIKTISKRYMDLRLLIPVGSNSREWSLELVLPTCNLCRAKITLDVGGRSQTLDMRSMVKSRQIGAELSVKSYRIVSYSGEPDPKFVTEVERECPGLPSEGAAVFTALGRGASKGFPRAQELRCTETFAFLWRHPVAPDFPDELEIKSLASKQGWNLALVTIPEVPSVESISWLKSFTYLPVVPARTSITAIWPFLNQKTSINHVECVHSDTILLSANMAPTSSENVGPTMYAQGSSLLLSAVGVEKSPAFFILNPGENDFVGVSGSIEQDVNLFFSFYKKNVSVPRKYPSIDLVFTKGNKEKTIVSLHQRRCIEVMMEARMFGHKLEYMSMPSGVEGVARIQRQTESSVIKLVSNDDIAAHDKSMRLLSPVALSQLSDCLANLTCHVEIDFLGLGKIFLPSSSMLSLDDGEFIELSPNLRSRILSFILQMGHTLHGFSLNNDFLLVENLVDLQPEPHLLPHYRALVKEVKTNGFECNRFR
;
A
#
# COMPACT_ATOMS: atom_id res chain seq x y z
N MET A 1 -6.40 -24.05 31.57
CA MET A 1 -6.18 -25.22 32.44
C MET A 1 -4.71 -25.30 32.84
N ASN A 2 -4.41 -25.73 34.06
CA ASN A 2 -3.03 -25.75 34.58
C ASN A 2 -2.27 -27.05 34.30
N TYR A 3 -2.95 -28.08 33.78
CA TYR A 3 -2.38 -29.37 33.48
C TYR A 3 -3.00 -29.97 32.20
N ALA A 4 -2.23 -30.81 31.51
CA ALA A 4 -2.67 -31.55 30.33
C ALA A 4 -1.97 -32.91 30.27
N ILE A 5 -2.49 -33.85 29.47
CA ILE A 5 -1.84 -35.14 29.26
C ILE A 5 -0.86 -35.00 28.10
N ASP A 6 0.40 -35.36 28.29
CA ASP A 6 1.36 -35.49 27.20
C ASP A 6 0.99 -36.71 26.36
N LYS A 7 0.80 -36.49 25.05
CA LYS A 7 0.29 -37.51 24.14
C LYS A 7 1.27 -38.67 23.92
N PHE A 8 2.58 -38.44 24.13
CA PHE A 8 3.61 -39.46 23.91
C PHE A 8 3.88 -40.28 25.16
N THR A 9 3.91 -39.66 26.34
CA THR A 9 4.18 -40.37 27.60
C THR A 9 2.91 -40.82 28.31
N GLY A 10 1.74 -40.28 27.93
CA GLY A 10 0.45 -40.57 28.56
C GLY A 10 0.31 -40.00 29.97
N THR A 11 1.29 -39.22 30.46
CA THR A 11 1.31 -38.70 31.83
C THR A 11 0.71 -37.30 31.92
N LEU A 12 0.13 -37.01 33.08
CA LEU A 12 -0.40 -35.68 33.40
C LEU A 12 0.77 -34.73 33.72
N ILE A 13 0.89 -33.64 32.97
CA ILE A 13 1.95 -32.65 33.10
C ILE A 13 1.36 -31.29 33.45
N LEU A 14 1.96 -30.62 34.44
CA LEU A 14 1.68 -29.22 34.80
C LEU A 14 2.25 -28.26 33.75
N ALA A 15 1.50 -27.23 33.40
CA ALA A 15 1.89 -26.24 32.38
C ALA A 15 3.23 -25.53 32.69
N ALA A 16 3.59 -25.40 33.98
CA ALA A 16 4.88 -24.85 34.40
C ALA A 16 6.08 -25.72 33.98
N ARG A 17 5.89 -27.04 33.90
CA ARG A 17 6.91 -28.05 33.56
C ARG A 17 6.80 -28.56 32.12
N ALA A 18 5.80 -28.08 31.38
CA ALA A 18 5.55 -28.46 30.01
C ALA A 18 6.48 -27.75 29.02
N THR A 19 6.81 -28.41 27.91
CA THR A 19 7.66 -27.88 26.84
C THR A 19 6.80 -27.43 25.66
N LYS A 20 7.18 -26.35 24.98
CA LYS A 20 6.40 -25.82 23.83
C LYS A 20 6.36 -26.75 22.61
N TYR A 21 7.27 -27.73 22.55
CA TYR A 21 7.47 -28.60 21.39
C TYR A 21 6.78 -29.97 21.51
N ALA A 22 6.16 -30.27 22.65
CA ALA A 22 5.41 -31.51 22.84
C ALA A 22 3.92 -31.35 22.52
N GLN A 23 3.23 -32.47 22.28
CA GLN A 23 1.79 -32.50 22.00
C GLN A 23 1.00 -32.84 23.26
N TYR A 24 0.01 -32.02 23.59
CA TYR A 24 -0.79 -32.20 24.80
C TYR A 24 -2.28 -32.34 24.47
N VAL A 25 -2.99 -33.11 25.28
CA VAL A 25 -4.45 -33.27 25.19
C VAL A 25 -5.11 -32.94 26.52
N CYS A 26 -6.31 -32.36 26.44
CA CYS A 26 -7.11 -32.10 27.63
C CYS A 26 -7.47 -33.42 28.32
N PRO A 27 -7.29 -33.54 29.65
CA PRO A 27 -7.64 -34.76 30.37
C PRO A 27 -9.14 -35.05 30.35
N VAL A 28 -9.98 -34.01 30.18
CA VAL A 28 -11.44 -34.10 30.17
C VAL A 28 -11.97 -34.44 28.79
N CYS A 29 -11.84 -33.54 27.81
CA CYS A 29 -12.45 -33.72 26.48
C CYS A 29 -11.56 -34.48 25.47
N LYS A 30 -10.34 -34.85 25.87
CA LYS A 30 -9.32 -35.52 25.04
C LYS A 30 -8.90 -34.79 23.75
N LYS A 31 -9.37 -33.55 23.53
CA LYS A 31 -8.96 -32.73 22.39
C LYS A 31 -7.60 -32.07 22.62
N GLY A 32 -6.92 -31.71 21.53
CA GLY A 32 -5.60 -31.07 21.57
C GLY A 32 -5.63 -29.72 22.30
N VAL A 33 -4.60 -29.48 23.11
CA VAL A 33 -4.40 -28.22 23.83
C VAL A 33 -2.99 -27.70 23.60
N ASN A 34 -2.85 -26.38 23.51
CA ASN A 34 -1.58 -25.72 23.28
C ASN A 34 -1.09 -25.06 24.56
N LEU A 35 0.20 -25.21 24.87
CA LEU A 35 0.85 -24.52 25.98
C LEU A 35 1.02 -23.04 25.65
N ARG A 36 0.36 -22.17 26.42
CA ARG A 36 0.57 -20.73 26.40
C ARG A 36 1.49 -20.35 27.55
N LYS A 37 2.67 -19.83 27.22
CA LYS A 37 3.70 -19.39 28.19
C LYS A 37 4.36 -18.11 27.67
N GLY A 38 4.30 -17.05 28.47
CA GLY A 38 4.89 -15.73 28.20
C GLY A 38 5.63 -15.17 29.43
N LYS A 39 6.26 -13.99 29.29
CA LYS A 39 7.01 -13.34 30.38
C LYS A 39 6.12 -12.78 31.51
N VAL A 40 4.87 -12.45 31.20
CA VAL A 40 3.88 -11.84 32.13
C VAL A 40 2.73 -12.80 32.47
N ILE A 41 2.52 -13.83 31.64
CA ILE A 41 1.37 -14.74 31.74
C ILE A 41 1.82 -16.07 32.35
N PRO A 42 1.23 -16.51 33.48
CA PRO A 42 1.50 -17.83 34.06
C PRO A 42 1.29 -18.93 33.02
N PRO A 43 2.16 -19.94 32.91
CA PRO A 43 1.99 -21.01 31.93
C PRO A 43 0.65 -21.72 32.12
N TYR A 44 -0.16 -21.82 31.06
CA TYR A 44 -1.41 -22.58 31.06
C TYR A 44 -1.64 -23.26 29.70
N PHE A 45 -2.46 -24.31 29.68
CA PHE A 45 -2.91 -24.93 28.43
C PHE A 45 -4.26 -24.37 28.00
N ALA A 46 -4.40 -24.15 26.71
CA ALA A 46 -5.60 -23.61 26.09
C ALA A 46 -6.07 -24.51 24.94
N HIS A 47 -7.39 -24.72 24.85
CA HIS A 47 -8.00 -25.30 23.67
C HIS A 47 -7.87 -24.36 22.47
N LEU A 48 -7.90 -24.93 21.27
CA LEU A 48 -8.21 -24.16 20.06
C LEU A 48 -9.66 -23.67 20.12
N PRO A 49 -9.99 -22.52 19.50
CA PRO A 49 -11.36 -22.02 19.42
C PRO A 49 -12.33 -23.10 18.91
N GLY A 50 -13.45 -23.32 19.61
CA GLY A 50 -14.45 -24.34 19.27
C GLY A 50 -14.13 -25.79 19.69
N HIS A 51 -12.98 -26.05 20.34
CA HIS A 51 -12.60 -27.41 20.74
C HIS A 51 -12.92 -27.77 22.20
N GLY A 52 -12.92 -26.82 23.13
CA GLY A 52 -13.26 -27.07 24.53
C GLY A 52 -14.74 -27.44 24.75
N THR A 53 -15.04 -28.09 25.87
CA THR A 53 -16.42 -28.36 26.34
C THR A 53 -16.67 -27.61 27.65
N SER A 54 -17.94 -27.47 28.05
CA SER A 54 -18.33 -26.87 29.34
C SER A 54 -17.66 -27.52 30.56
N ASP A 55 -17.32 -28.81 30.45
CA ASP A 55 -16.68 -29.58 31.52
C ASP A 55 -15.16 -29.32 31.63
N CYS A 56 -14.60 -28.50 30.72
CA CYS A 56 -13.19 -28.17 30.71
C CYS A 56 -12.86 -27.00 31.66
N GLU A 57 -11.73 -27.11 32.37
CA GLU A 57 -11.26 -26.08 33.29
C GLU A 57 -10.95 -24.75 32.56
N ASN A 58 -11.54 -23.64 33.03
CA ASN A 58 -11.51 -22.31 32.42
C ASN A 58 -12.10 -22.27 31.00
N PHE A 59 -13.14 -23.08 30.73
CA PHE A 59 -13.92 -22.95 29.51
C PHE A 59 -14.63 -21.60 29.49
N VAL A 60 -14.30 -20.77 28.51
CA VAL A 60 -15.04 -19.56 28.19
C VAL A 60 -15.89 -19.87 26.96
N PRO A 61 -17.23 -19.88 27.06
CA PRO A 61 -18.06 -19.97 25.87
C PRO A 61 -17.74 -18.76 24.99
N GLY A 62 -17.44 -18.99 23.71
CA GLY A 62 -17.42 -17.89 22.76
C GLY A 62 -18.80 -17.24 22.78
N ASN A 63 -18.89 -15.90 22.65
CA ASN A 63 -20.15 -15.16 22.49
C ASN A 63 -20.81 -15.47 21.13
N SER A 64 -21.06 -16.74 20.86
CA SER A 64 -22.03 -17.22 19.91
C SER A 64 -23.29 -17.49 20.70
N ILE A 65 -24.29 -16.65 20.45
CA ILE A 65 -25.70 -16.91 20.74
C ILE A 65 -25.96 -18.40 20.59
N ILE A 66 -26.52 -19.01 21.64
CA ILE A 66 -26.93 -20.42 21.67
C ILE A 66 -27.98 -20.61 20.58
N ILE A 67 -27.53 -20.98 19.38
CA ILE A 67 -28.36 -21.65 18.40
C ILE A 67 -28.23 -23.12 18.78
N GLU A 68 -29.29 -23.69 19.33
CA GLU A 68 -29.46 -25.13 19.43
C GLU A 68 -28.96 -25.78 18.15
N THR A 69 -28.17 -26.84 18.28
CA THR A 69 -27.52 -27.54 17.17
C THR A 69 -28.57 -28.23 16.28
N ILE A 70 -29.34 -27.45 15.53
CA ILE A 70 -29.76 -27.84 14.19
C ILE A 70 -28.43 -28.01 13.47
N LYS A 71 -28.11 -29.22 13.03
CA LYS A 71 -27.10 -29.41 11.99
C LYS A 71 -27.59 -28.64 10.77
N THR A 72 -27.30 -27.34 10.71
CA THR A 72 -27.41 -26.55 9.50
C THR A 72 -26.38 -27.16 8.56
N ILE A 73 -26.86 -28.07 7.71
CA ILE A 73 -26.13 -28.50 6.52
C ILE A 73 -25.80 -27.19 5.81
N SER A 74 -24.52 -26.79 5.84
CA SER A 74 -24.05 -25.61 5.13
C SER A 74 -24.27 -25.90 3.66
N LYS A 75 -25.36 -25.37 3.11
CA LYS A 75 -25.70 -25.61 1.71
C LYS A 75 -24.64 -24.96 0.83
N ARG A 76 -24.23 -25.65 -0.21
CA ARG A 76 -23.34 -25.15 -1.26
C ARG A 76 -24.20 -24.53 -2.36
N TYR A 77 -23.78 -23.40 -2.90
CA TYR A 77 -24.58 -22.63 -3.85
C TYR A 77 -23.86 -22.51 -5.20
N MET A 78 -24.65 -22.45 -6.28
CA MET A 78 -24.13 -21.99 -7.58
C MET A 78 -23.94 -20.47 -7.53
N ASP A 79 -22.84 -19.99 -8.10
CA ASP A 79 -22.46 -18.57 -8.06
C ASP A 79 -22.54 -17.97 -9.46
N LEU A 80 -23.33 -16.92 -9.63
CA LEU A 80 -23.47 -16.20 -10.90
C LEU A 80 -22.41 -15.10 -10.99
N ARG A 81 -21.66 -15.10 -12.08
CA ARG A 81 -20.55 -14.18 -12.31
C ARG A 81 -20.70 -13.44 -13.61
N LEU A 82 -20.25 -12.20 -13.62
CA LEU A 82 -20.14 -11.38 -14.81
C LEU A 82 -18.71 -11.46 -15.36
N LEU A 83 -18.56 -11.74 -16.64
CA LEU A 83 -17.29 -11.65 -17.34
C LEU A 83 -17.23 -10.34 -18.14
N ILE A 84 -16.20 -9.55 -17.89
CA ILE A 84 -15.87 -8.38 -18.70
C ILE A 84 -14.43 -8.61 -19.22
N PRO A 85 -14.22 -8.79 -20.53
CA PRO A 85 -12.89 -9.03 -21.08
C PRO A 85 -11.99 -7.80 -20.93
N VAL A 86 -10.70 -8.03 -20.66
CA VAL A 86 -9.67 -6.98 -20.56
C VAL A 86 -9.09 -6.74 -21.96
N GLY A 87 -9.41 -5.61 -22.59
CA GLY A 87 -8.93 -5.25 -23.93
C GLY A 87 -9.73 -4.12 -24.58
N SER A 88 -9.18 -3.46 -25.61
CA SER A 88 -9.66 -2.20 -26.21
C SER A 88 -11.00 -2.27 -26.96
N ASN A 89 -11.69 -3.42 -26.98
CA ASN A 89 -13.02 -3.58 -27.56
C ASN A 89 -13.92 -4.38 -26.59
N SER A 90 -14.32 -3.77 -25.47
CA SER A 90 -15.15 -4.34 -24.39
C SER A 90 -16.62 -4.65 -24.77
N ARG A 91 -16.89 -4.99 -26.03
CA ARG A 91 -18.26 -5.22 -26.55
C ARG A 91 -18.86 -6.58 -26.18
N GLU A 92 -18.09 -7.48 -25.58
CA GLU A 92 -18.50 -8.87 -25.32
C GLU A 92 -18.40 -9.25 -23.84
N TRP A 93 -19.26 -8.64 -23.01
CA TRP A 93 -19.47 -9.18 -21.66
C TRP A 93 -20.50 -10.32 -21.69
N SER A 94 -20.40 -11.22 -20.71
CA SER A 94 -21.27 -12.40 -20.59
C SER A 94 -21.47 -12.80 -19.12
N LEU A 95 -22.45 -13.68 -18.87
CA LEU A 95 -22.62 -14.28 -17.55
C LEU A 95 -22.11 -15.71 -17.55
N GLU A 96 -21.57 -16.13 -16.41
CA GLU A 96 -21.22 -17.51 -16.13
C GLU A 96 -21.82 -17.99 -14.82
N LEU A 97 -22.24 -19.24 -14.79
CA LEU A 97 -22.62 -19.95 -13.59
C LEU A 97 -21.45 -20.85 -13.15
N VAL A 98 -20.98 -20.62 -11.93
CA VAL A 98 -19.95 -21.43 -11.28
C VAL A 98 -20.64 -22.49 -10.43
N LEU A 99 -20.36 -23.75 -10.73
CA LEU A 99 -20.94 -24.88 -10.03
C LEU A 99 -20.06 -25.33 -8.86
N PRO A 100 -20.67 -25.73 -7.72
CA PRO A 100 -19.95 -26.40 -6.64
C PRO A 100 -19.24 -27.67 -7.14
N THR A 101 -18.17 -28.04 -6.45
CA THR A 101 -17.48 -29.29 -6.75
C THR A 101 -18.25 -30.50 -6.25
N CYS A 102 -18.04 -31.68 -6.83
CA CYS A 102 -18.58 -32.95 -6.33
C CYS A 102 -17.49 -34.00 -6.23
N ASN A 103 -17.75 -35.07 -5.47
CA ASN A 103 -16.88 -36.24 -5.54
C ASN A 103 -17.01 -36.90 -6.92
N LEU A 104 -16.00 -37.69 -7.29
CA LEU A 104 -16.02 -38.44 -8.53
C LEU A 104 -17.23 -39.38 -8.56
N CYS A 105 -18.17 -39.15 -9.48
CA CYS A 105 -19.39 -39.95 -9.64
C CYS A 105 -19.73 -40.14 -11.12
N ARG A 106 -20.44 -41.21 -11.45
CA ARG A 106 -20.85 -41.55 -12.83
C ARG A 106 -22.27 -41.06 -13.08
N ALA A 107 -22.42 -39.74 -13.12
CA ALA A 107 -23.70 -39.09 -13.35
C ALA A 107 -23.60 -37.90 -14.29
N LYS A 108 -24.74 -37.51 -14.83
CA LYS A 108 -24.90 -36.23 -15.51
C LYS A 108 -25.91 -35.38 -14.78
N ILE A 109 -25.65 -34.08 -14.78
CA ILE A 109 -26.54 -33.04 -14.25
C ILE A 109 -27.10 -32.22 -15.41
N THR A 110 -28.39 -31.94 -15.38
CA THR A 110 -29.04 -31.06 -16.35
C THR A 110 -29.45 -29.77 -15.66
N LEU A 111 -28.97 -28.65 -16.20
CA LEU A 111 -29.19 -27.31 -15.69
C LEU A 111 -30.09 -26.53 -16.64
N ASP A 112 -30.98 -25.72 -16.08
CA ASP A 112 -31.59 -24.59 -16.77
C ASP A 112 -30.70 -23.37 -16.54
N VAL A 113 -30.02 -22.93 -17.59
CA VAL A 113 -29.09 -21.78 -17.58
C VAL A 113 -29.75 -20.49 -18.07
N GLY A 114 -31.07 -20.34 -17.84
CA GLY A 114 -31.82 -19.12 -18.14
C GLY A 114 -32.71 -19.25 -19.39
N GLY A 115 -33.42 -20.37 -19.52
CA GLY A 115 -34.26 -20.71 -20.68
C GLY A 115 -33.59 -21.66 -21.67
N ARG A 116 -32.30 -21.94 -21.49
CA ARG A 116 -31.55 -22.97 -22.22
C ARG A 116 -31.20 -24.12 -21.27
N SER A 117 -31.46 -25.36 -21.68
CA SER A 117 -31.02 -26.53 -20.92
C SER A 117 -29.60 -26.94 -21.31
N GLN A 118 -28.78 -27.29 -20.32
CA GLN A 118 -27.42 -27.76 -20.53
C GLN A 118 -27.11 -28.97 -19.65
N THR A 119 -26.67 -30.06 -20.27
CA THR A 119 -26.29 -31.30 -19.58
C THR A 119 -24.77 -31.43 -19.48
N LEU A 120 -24.29 -31.85 -18.31
CA LEU A 120 -22.87 -31.93 -18.00
C LEU A 120 -22.54 -33.25 -17.33
N ASP A 121 -21.34 -33.76 -17.61
CA ASP A 121 -20.79 -34.91 -16.90
C ASP A 121 -20.21 -34.47 -15.53
N MET A 122 -20.75 -35.05 -14.45
CA MET A 122 -20.33 -34.74 -13.08
C MET A 122 -18.90 -35.22 -12.76
N ARG A 123 -18.31 -36.14 -13.55
CA ARG A 123 -16.90 -36.54 -13.40
C ARG A 123 -15.93 -35.36 -13.54
N SER A 124 -16.31 -34.35 -14.32
CA SER A 124 -15.51 -33.13 -14.53
C SER A 124 -15.65 -32.10 -13.41
N MET A 125 -16.62 -32.28 -12.49
CA MET A 125 -16.93 -31.34 -11.41
C MET A 125 -16.13 -31.62 -10.12
N VAL A 126 -15.11 -32.47 -10.18
CA VAL A 126 -14.11 -32.60 -9.09
C VAL A 126 -13.35 -31.27 -8.89
N LYS A 127 -13.26 -30.45 -9.95
CA LYS A 127 -12.80 -29.06 -9.92
C LYS A 127 -13.97 -28.12 -10.22
N SER A 128 -13.87 -26.87 -9.76
CA SER A 128 -14.87 -25.84 -10.03
C SER A 128 -15.11 -25.71 -11.53
N ARG A 129 -16.38 -25.85 -11.96
CA ARG A 129 -16.77 -25.80 -13.37
C ARG A 129 -17.57 -24.53 -13.65
N GLN A 130 -17.23 -23.86 -14.75
CA GLN A 130 -17.84 -22.63 -15.24
C GLN A 130 -18.63 -22.89 -16.51
N ILE A 131 -19.78 -22.24 -16.65
CA ILE A 131 -20.71 -22.45 -17.77
C ILE A 131 -21.37 -21.14 -18.13
N GLY A 132 -21.45 -20.82 -19.42
CA GLY A 132 -22.17 -19.65 -19.90
C GLY A 132 -23.65 -19.67 -19.52
N ALA A 133 -24.12 -18.59 -18.90
CA ALA A 133 -25.49 -18.38 -18.48
C ALA A 133 -26.17 -17.33 -19.38
N GLU A 134 -27.46 -17.53 -19.66
CA GLU A 134 -28.27 -16.59 -20.42
C GLU A 134 -28.78 -15.45 -19.51
N LEU A 135 -29.07 -14.29 -20.10
CA LEU A 135 -29.64 -13.15 -19.38
C LEU A 135 -31.11 -13.43 -19.04
N SER A 136 -31.39 -13.75 -17.79
CA SER A 136 -32.71 -14.20 -17.34
C SER A 136 -33.09 -13.63 -15.99
N VAL A 137 -34.36 -13.22 -15.87
CA VAL A 137 -34.99 -12.90 -14.58
C VAL A 137 -35.33 -14.16 -13.79
N LYS A 138 -35.65 -15.25 -14.50
CA LYS A 138 -35.93 -16.55 -13.87
C LYS A 138 -34.64 -17.13 -13.27
N SER A 139 -34.79 -17.81 -12.14
CA SER A 139 -33.71 -18.53 -11.47
C SER A 139 -33.06 -19.57 -12.37
N TYR A 140 -31.73 -19.64 -12.29
CA TYR A 140 -30.94 -20.74 -12.84
C TYR A 140 -31.09 -21.94 -11.90
N ARG A 141 -31.31 -23.14 -12.44
CA ARG A 141 -31.62 -24.29 -11.57
C ARG A 141 -31.16 -25.63 -12.09
N ILE A 142 -30.91 -26.53 -11.15
CA ILE A 142 -30.70 -27.95 -11.40
C ILE A 142 -32.06 -28.59 -11.66
N VAL A 143 -32.29 -29.03 -12.90
CA VAL A 143 -33.56 -29.62 -13.33
C VAL A 143 -33.61 -31.10 -12.98
N SER A 144 -32.54 -31.83 -13.27
CA SER A 144 -32.50 -33.28 -13.05
C SER A 144 -31.07 -33.83 -12.98
N TYR A 145 -30.99 -35.04 -12.45
CA TYR A 145 -29.78 -35.87 -12.47
C TYR A 145 -30.08 -37.16 -13.23
N SER A 146 -29.07 -37.75 -13.87
CA SER A 146 -29.14 -39.06 -14.51
C SER A 146 -27.91 -39.90 -14.15
N GLY A 147 -28.07 -41.22 -13.99
CA GLY A 147 -27.02 -42.12 -13.51
C GLY A 147 -26.97 -42.17 -11.97
N GLU A 148 -25.75 -42.27 -11.41
CA GLU A 148 -25.51 -42.39 -9.97
C GLU A 148 -24.82 -41.13 -9.43
N PRO A 149 -25.57 -40.06 -9.10
CA PRO A 149 -25.00 -38.80 -8.64
C PRO A 149 -24.45 -38.93 -7.21
N ASP A 150 -23.41 -38.15 -6.89
CA ASP A 150 -22.88 -38.04 -5.52
C ASP A 150 -24.01 -37.65 -4.54
N PRO A 151 -24.39 -38.53 -3.60
CA PRO A 151 -25.49 -38.26 -2.68
C PRO A 151 -25.27 -37.00 -1.84
N LYS A 152 -24.01 -36.69 -1.49
CA LYS A 152 -23.67 -35.47 -0.74
C LYS A 152 -23.90 -34.22 -1.57
N PHE A 153 -23.61 -34.28 -2.87
CA PHE A 153 -23.89 -33.16 -3.76
C PHE A 153 -25.40 -32.91 -3.86
N VAL A 154 -26.20 -33.98 -4.02
CA VAL A 154 -27.65 -33.86 -4.17
C VAL A 154 -28.34 -33.31 -2.92
N THR A 155 -27.84 -33.64 -1.72
CA THR A 155 -28.42 -33.18 -0.45
C THR A 155 -27.91 -31.81 0.00
N GLU A 156 -26.65 -31.48 -0.27
CA GLU A 156 -26.01 -30.27 0.24
C GLU A 156 -26.03 -29.10 -0.74
N VAL A 157 -26.32 -29.31 -2.02
CA VAL A 157 -26.32 -28.21 -3.01
C VAL A 157 -27.71 -27.62 -3.15
N GLU A 158 -27.79 -26.30 -3.02
CA GLU A 158 -29.00 -25.55 -3.35
C GLU A 158 -29.28 -25.67 -4.85
N ARG A 159 -30.49 -26.10 -5.20
CA ARG A 159 -30.84 -26.39 -6.60
C ARG A 159 -31.08 -25.14 -7.41
N GLU A 160 -31.29 -24.00 -6.78
CA GLU A 160 -31.61 -22.74 -7.44
C GLU A 160 -30.54 -21.67 -7.15
N CYS A 161 -30.23 -20.89 -8.18
CA CYS A 161 -29.45 -19.67 -8.10
C CYS A 161 -30.33 -18.55 -8.65
N PRO A 162 -30.61 -17.50 -7.86
CA PRO A 162 -31.50 -16.44 -8.27
C PRO A 162 -31.07 -15.80 -9.59
N GLY A 163 -32.02 -15.54 -10.47
CA GLY A 163 -31.81 -14.81 -11.73
C GLY A 163 -31.45 -13.35 -11.49
N LEU A 164 -31.39 -12.56 -12.56
CA LEU A 164 -31.24 -11.11 -12.49
C LEU A 164 -32.57 -10.46 -12.02
N PRO A 165 -32.54 -9.30 -11.36
CA PRO A 165 -33.77 -8.62 -10.96
C PRO A 165 -34.57 -8.14 -12.18
N SER A 166 -35.90 -8.16 -12.08
CA SER A 166 -36.79 -7.58 -13.10
C SER A 166 -36.77 -6.07 -13.08
N GLU A 167 -36.61 -5.48 -11.91
CA GLU A 167 -36.50 -4.04 -11.65
C GLU A 167 -35.31 -3.78 -10.75
N GLY A 168 -34.54 -2.73 -11.05
CA GLY A 168 -33.28 -2.46 -10.37
C GLY A 168 -32.09 -3.19 -11.00
N ALA A 169 -30.94 -3.10 -10.35
CA ALA A 169 -29.68 -3.66 -10.84
C ALA A 169 -29.19 -4.85 -10.01
N ALA A 170 -28.73 -5.89 -10.70
CA ALA A 170 -27.80 -6.85 -10.13
C ALA A 170 -26.41 -6.22 -10.09
N VAL A 171 -25.74 -6.31 -8.93
CA VAL A 171 -24.43 -5.70 -8.74
C VAL A 171 -23.36 -6.78 -8.66
N PHE A 172 -22.24 -6.57 -9.35
CA PHE A 172 -21.07 -7.45 -9.33
C PHE A 172 -19.83 -6.68 -8.87
N THR A 173 -18.98 -7.33 -8.08
CA THR A 173 -17.76 -6.76 -7.49
C THR A 173 -16.50 -7.43 -8.02
N ALA A 174 -15.36 -6.74 -7.97
CA ALA A 174 -14.08 -7.30 -8.36
C ALA A 174 -13.63 -8.38 -7.35
N LEU A 175 -13.13 -9.52 -7.85
CA LEU A 175 -12.49 -10.51 -6.99
C LEU A 175 -11.19 -9.95 -6.42
N GLY A 176 -11.03 -10.03 -5.10
CA GLY A 176 -9.72 -10.01 -4.47
C GLY A 176 -8.85 -11.13 -5.06
N ARG A 177 -7.53 -10.90 -5.17
CA ARG A 177 -6.54 -11.77 -5.85
C ARG A 177 -6.79 -13.26 -5.55
N GLY A 178 -7.46 -13.93 -6.48
CA GLY A 178 -7.88 -15.33 -6.38
C GLY A 178 -8.17 -15.88 -7.77
N ALA A 179 -7.80 -17.15 -7.99
CA ALA A 179 -7.60 -17.79 -9.30
C ALA A 179 -8.85 -18.01 -10.17
N SER A 180 -10.01 -17.47 -9.80
CA SER A 180 -11.25 -17.67 -10.55
C SER A 180 -11.60 -16.43 -11.38
N LYS A 181 -11.83 -16.60 -12.68
CA LYS A 181 -12.25 -15.51 -13.59
C LYS A 181 -13.69 -15.04 -13.27
N GLY A 182 -13.97 -13.77 -13.56
CA GLY A 182 -15.31 -13.14 -13.48
C GLY A 182 -15.64 -12.46 -12.15
N PHE A 183 -16.45 -11.40 -12.22
CA PHE A 183 -16.93 -10.59 -11.11
C PHE A 183 -18.12 -11.30 -10.43
N PRO A 184 -18.02 -11.76 -9.17
CA PRO A 184 -19.13 -12.34 -8.43
C PRO A 184 -20.16 -11.28 -8.03
N ARG A 185 -21.35 -11.73 -7.65
CA ARG A 185 -22.37 -10.83 -7.09
C ARG A 185 -21.90 -10.16 -5.81
N ALA A 186 -22.09 -8.86 -5.75
CA ALA A 186 -21.86 -8.08 -4.55
C ALA A 186 -22.94 -8.38 -3.51
N GLN A 187 -22.56 -8.34 -2.24
CA GLN A 187 -23.48 -8.44 -1.09
C GLN A 187 -23.68 -7.07 -0.42
N GLU A 188 -22.84 -6.11 -0.75
CA GLU A 188 -22.81 -4.76 -0.20
C GLU A 188 -22.15 -3.82 -1.21
N LEU A 189 -22.43 -2.53 -1.07
CA LEU A 189 -21.88 -1.46 -1.87
C LEU A 189 -20.89 -0.66 -1.03
N ARG A 190 -19.60 -0.86 -1.27
CA ARG A 190 -18.55 -0.21 -0.48
C ARG A 190 -18.15 1.12 -1.11
N CYS A 191 -18.09 2.19 -0.31
CA CYS A 191 -17.57 3.48 -0.77
C CYS A 191 -16.14 3.33 -1.34
N THR A 192 -15.79 4.15 -2.34
CA THR A 192 -14.52 4.13 -3.10
C THR A 192 -14.28 2.92 -4.01
N GLU A 193 -15.12 1.89 -3.96
CA GLU A 193 -15.04 0.75 -4.87
C GLU A 193 -15.87 0.99 -6.14
N THR A 194 -15.42 0.38 -7.24
CA THR A 194 -16.16 0.34 -8.51
C THR A 194 -16.88 -1.00 -8.65
N PHE A 195 -18.16 -0.93 -8.99
CA PHE A 195 -19.02 -2.09 -9.18
C PHE A 195 -19.56 -2.14 -10.61
N ALA A 196 -19.90 -3.33 -11.09
CA ALA A 196 -20.61 -3.50 -12.34
C ALA A 196 -22.11 -3.67 -12.08
N PHE A 197 -22.91 -2.72 -12.54
CA PHE A 197 -24.37 -2.70 -12.40
C PHE A 197 -24.99 -3.22 -13.67
N LEU A 198 -25.78 -4.30 -13.58
CA LEU A 198 -26.48 -4.94 -14.69
C LEU A 198 -28.00 -4.86 -14.44
N TRP A 199 -28.73 -4.16 -15.31
CA TRP A 199 -30.17 -3.94 -15.14
C TRP A 199 -30.92 -4.01 -16.47
N ARG A 200 -32.24 -4.15 -16.38
CA ARG A 200 -33.16 -4.09 -17.52
C ARG A 200 -34.12 -2.91 -17.41
N HIS A 201 -34.70 -2.70 -16.22
CA HIS A 201 -35.61 -1.60 -15.95
C HIS A 201 -35.18 -0.82 -14.69
N PRO A 202 -35.32 0.51 -14.67
CA PRO A 202 -35.77 1.37 -15.79
C PRO A 202 -34.72 1.45 -16.92
N VAL A 203 -35.15 1.82 -18.13
CA VAL A 203 -34.27 1.87 -19.32
C VAL A 203 -33.19 2.93 -19.14
N ALA A 204 -33.58 4.10 -18.61
CA ALA A 204 -32.70 5.20 -18.25
C ALA A 204 -32.92 5.50 -16.76
N PRO A 205 -32.17 4.84 -15.85
CA PRO A 205 -32.18 5.20 -14.45
C PRO A 205 -31.60 6.60 -14.27
N ASP A 206 -32.19 7.38 -13.38
CA ASP A 206 -31.72 8.71 -13.01
C ASP A 206 -30.59 8.57 -11.98
N PHE A 207 -29.37 8.38 -12.46
CA PHE A 207 -28.22 8.20 -11.57
C PHE A 207 -27.88 9.52 -10.88
N PRO A 208 -27.59 9.50 -9.56
CA PRO A 208 -27.06 10.67 -8.87
C PRO A 208 -25.77 11.19 -9.52
N ASP A 209 -25.65 12.51 -9.66
CA ASP A 209 -24.51 13.20 -10.31
C ASP A 209 -23.16 12.90 -9.61
N GLU A 210 -23.19 12.54 -8.33
CA GLU A 210 -22.01 12.18 -7.54
C GLU A 210 -21.37 10.85 -7.95
N LEU A 211 -22.10 10.00 -8.67
CA LEU A 211 -21.61 8.68 -9.09
C LEU A 211 -20.84 8.80 -10.41
N GLU A 212 -19.61 8.28 -10.43
CA GLU A 212 -18.86 8.18 -11.68
C GLU A 212 -19.34 6.94 -12.45
N ILE A 213 -19.92 7.17 -13.63
CA ILE A 213 -20.56 6.12 -14.43
C ILE A 213 -19.83 5.94 -15.75
N LYS A 214 -19.41 4.71 -16.01
CA LYS A 214 -18.87 4.29 -17.30
C LYS A 214 -19.74 3.20 -17.89
N SER A 215 -20.62 3.60 -18.79
CA SER A 215 -21.51 2.70 -19.52
C SER A 215 -20.74 1.75 -20.45
N LEU A 216 -21.17 0.50 -20.48
CA LEU A 216 -20.68 -0.56 -21.37
C LEU A 216 -21.76 -0.90 -22.41
N ALA A 217 -21.41 -1.72 -23.40
CA ALA A 217 -22.31 -2.08 -24.49
C ALA A 217 -23.60 -2.76 -23.95
N SER A 218 -24.78 -2.26 -24.28
CA SER A 218 -26.04 -2.93 -23.91
C SER A 218 -26.27 -4.19 -24.75
N LYS A 219 -26.92 -5.22 -24.20
CA LYS A 219 -27.18 -6.50 -24.87
C LYS A 219 -28.57 -7.03 -24.56
N GLN A 220 -29.37 -7.35 -25.59
CA GLN A 220 -30.70 -7.96 -25.44
C GLN A 220 -31.64 -7.19 -24.48
N GLY A 221 -31.58 -5.85 -24.52
CA GLY A 221 -32.36 -4.99 -23.62
C GLY A 221 -31.82 -4.86 -22.19
N TRP A 222 -30.67 -5.48 -21.88
CA TRP A 222 -29.94 -5.30 -20.64
C TRP A 222 -28.85 -4.25 -20.80
N ASN A 223 -28.73 -3.40 -19.79
CA ASN A 223 -27.73 -2.35 -19.70
C ASN A 223 -26.68 -2.74 -18.66
N LEU A 224 -25.44 -2.36 -18.93
CA LEU A 224 -24.31 -2.59 -18.04
C LEU A 224 -23.51 -1.30 -17.87
N ALA A 225 -23.18 -0.94 -16.65
CA ALA A 225 -22.29 0.18 -16.37
C ALA A 225 -21.34 -0.15 -15.22
N LEU A 226 -20.14 0.41 -15.27
CA LEU A 226 -19.25 0.47 -14.12
C LEU A 226 -19.59 1.74 -13.34
N VAL A 227 -19.87 1.59 -12.05
CA VAL A 227 -20.30 2.67 -11.16
C VAL A 227 -19.29 2.74 -10.01
N THR A 228 -18.59 3.86 -9.89
CA THR A 228 -17.68 4.13 -8.77
C THR A 228 -18.44 4.94 -7.73
N ILE A 229 -18.49 4.42 -6.50
CA ILE A 229 -19.15 5.09 -5.37
C ILE A 229 -18.12 6.03 -4.72
N PRO A 230 -18.45 7.32 -4.50
CA PRO A 230 -17.54 8.26 -3.85
C PRO A 230 -17.23 7.85 -2.40
N GLU A 231 -16.21 8.47 -1.80
CA GLU A 231 -15.82 8.22 -0.40
C GLU A 231 -16.95 8.56 0.57
N VAL A 232 -17.60 9.69 0.35
CA VAL A 232 -18.71 10.20 1.17
C VAL A 232 -19.91 10.50 0.26
N PRO A 233 -20.75 9.51 -0.06
CA PRO A 233 -21.96 9.74 -0.84
C PRO A 233 -22.99 10.51 -0.03
N SER A 234 -23.76 11.39 -0.67
CA SER A 234 -24.88 12.07 -0.02
C SER A 234 -25.99 11.10 0.41
N VAL A 235 -26.86 11.57 1.31
CA VAL A 235 -28.01 10.80 1.79
C VAL A 235 -28.94 10.40 0.64
N GLU A 236 -29.09 11.28 -0.36
CA GLU A 236 -29.86 11.03 -1.57
C GLU A 236 -29.23 9.91 -2.41
N SER A 237 -27.93 9.99 -2.67
CA SER A 237 -27.17 8.94 -3.35
C SER A 237 -27.26 7.59 -2.63
N ILE A 238 -27.14 7.57 -1.30
CA ILE A 238 -27.27 6.34 -0.49
C ILE A 238 -28.67 5.76 -0.61
N SER A 239 -29.71 6.58 -0.51
CA SER A 239 -31.10 6.13 -0.62
C SER A 239 -31.37 5.56 -2.01
N TRP A 240 -30.92 6.27 -3.04
CA TRP A 240 -31.05 5.83 -4.42
C TRP A 240 -30.35 4.49 -4.68
N LEU A 241 -29.09 4.35 -4.24
CA LEU A 241 -28.32 3.11 -4.38
C LEU A 241 -29.01 1.92 -3.70
N LYS A 242 -29.53 2.13 -2.48
CA LYS A 242 -30.30 1.11 -1.75
C LYS A 242 -31.58 0.74 -2.48
N SER A 243 -32.33 1.71 -3.00
CA SER A 243 -33.56 1.45 -3.76
C SER A 243 -33.31 0.75 -5.08
N PHE A 244 -32.24 1.12 -5.80
CA PHE A 244 -31.95 0.59 -7.12
C PHE A 244 -31.29 -0.80 -7.09
N THR A 245 -30.52 -1.10 -6.05
CA THR A 245 -29.74 -2.36 -5.96
C THR A 245 -30.20 -3.31 -4.86
N TYR A 246 -31.00 -2.83 -3.90
CA TYR A 246 -31.39 -3.54 -2.68
C TYR A 246 -30.21 -3.92 -1.76
N LEU A 247 -29.03 -3.34 -1.98
CA LEU A 247 -27.83 -3.62 -1.19
C LEU A 247 -27.54 -2.51 -0.17
N PRO A 248 -26.96 -2.86 1.00
CA PRO A 248 -26.50 -1.87 1.95
C PRO A 248 -25.26 -1.14 1.40
N VAL A 249 -25.23 0.18 1.59
CA VAL A 249 -24.03 0.99 1.36
C VAL A 249 -23.20 1.00 2.64
N VAL A 250 -21.94 0.60 2.54
CA VAL A 250 -21.01 0.47 3.67
C VAL A 250 -19.78 1.37 3.47
N PRO A 251 -19.18 1.89 4.56
CA PRO A 251 -17.98 2.74 4.47
C PRO A 251 -16.80 2.07 3.75
N ALA A 252 -15.90 2.89 3.22
CA ALA A 252 -14.66 2.44 2.57
C ALA A 252 -13.80 1.61 3.54
N ARG A 253 -12.95 0.71 3.01
CA ARG A 253 -12.00 -0.05 3.86
C ARG A 253 -10.95 0.90 4.41
N THR A 254 -10.89 0.98 5.73
CA THR A 254 -9.76 1.58 6.42
C THR A 254 -8.49 0.83 6.04
N SER A 255 -7.45 1.52 5.58
CA SER A 255 -6.15 0.90 5.31
C SER A 255 -5.06 1.69 6.01
N ILE A 256 -4.21 1.00 6.76
CA ILE A 256 -2.99 1.58 7.31
C ILE A 256 -1.82 1.03 6.51
N THR A 257 -0.92 1.89 6.07
CA THR A 257 0.25 1.49 5.27
C THR A 257 1.50 2.20 5.77
N ALA A 258 2.61 1.47 5.95
CA ALA A 258 3.91 2.10 6.16
C ALA A 258 4.42 2.72 4.86
N ILE A 259 4.65 4.03 4.88
CA ILE A 259 5.20 4.82 3.77
C ILE A 259 6.72 4.84 3.85
N TRP A 260 7.27 4.92 5.06
CA TRP A 260 8.71 4.95 5.30
C TRP A 260 9.10 4.08 6.50
N PRO A 261 10.19 3.28 6.42
CA PRO A 261 11.07 3.10 5.24
C PRO A 261 10.38 2.36 4.09
N PHE A 262 10.78 2.67 2.84
CA PHE A 262 10.16 2.12 1.61
C PHE A 262 10.33 0.59 1.43
N LEU A 263 11.10 -0.07 2.28
CA LEU A 263 11.39 -1.51 2.22
C LEU A 263 11.25 -2.12 3.61
N ASN A 264 10.13 -2.78 3.86
CA ASN A 264 9.95 -3.68 4.99
C ASN A 264 9.46 -5.03 4.46
N GLN A 265 10.20 -6.10 4.77
CA GLN A 265 9.76 -7.46 4.40
C GLN A 265 8.40 -7.70 5.06
N LYS A 266 7.35 -7.88 4.25
CA LYS A 266 6.07 -8.39 4.74
C LYS A 266 6.29 -9.86 5.07
N THR A 267 6.52 -10.17 6.33
CA THR A 267 6.67 -11.56 6.78
C THR A 267 5.31 -12.24 6.97
N SER A 268 4.22 -11.47 7.05
CA SER A 268 2.84 -11.96 6.90
C SER A 268 1.88 -10.84 6.43
N ILE A 269 0.58 -11.15 6.30
CA ILE A 269 -0.47 -10.22 5.82
C ILE A 269 -0.56 -8.96 6.72
N ASN A 270 -0.40 -9.11 8.04
CA ASN A 270 -0.52 -8.02 9.03
C ASN A 270 0.80 -7.73 9.77
N HIS A 271 1.92 -8.31 9.35
CA HIS A 271 3.20 -8.16 10.06
C HIS A 271 4.27 -7.57 9.15
N VAL A 272 4.85 -6.47 9.61
CA VAL A 272 5.84 -5.68 8.90
C VAL A 272 7.12 -5.66 9.72
N GLU A 273 8.19 -6.18 9.15
CA GLU A 273 9.50 -6.20 9.81
C GLU A 273 10.28 -4.91 9.51
N CYS A 274 10.58 -4.12 10.55
CA CYS A 274 11.30 -2.85 10.43
C CYS A 274 12.75 -3.06 10.83
N VAL A 275 13.58 -3.31 9.83
CA VAL A 275 14.94 -3.82 10.06
C VAL A 275 15.95 -2.69 10.34
N HIS A 276 15.62 -1.42 10.06
CA HIS A 276 16.63 -0.35 10.03
C HIS A 276 16.14 1.08 10.37
N SER A 277 14.95 1.24 10.96
CA SER A 277 14.46 2.59 11.28
C SER A 277 13.85 2.65 12.66
N ASP A 278 14.31 3.63 13.43
CA ASP A 278 13.78 3.98 14.74
C ASP A 278 12.52 4.85 14.62
N THR A 279 12.06 5.12 13.40
CA THR A 279 10.86 5.92 13.12
C THR A 279 10.15 5.39 11.89
N ILE A 280 8.84 5.17 11.98
CA ILE A 280 8.01 4.75 10.86
C ILE A 280 7.04 5.86 10.50
N LEU A 281 6.96 6.20 9.22
CA LEU A 281 5.88 7.03 8.70
C LEU A 281 4.73 6.13 8.22
N LEU A 282 3.55 6.36 8.77
CA LEU A 282 2.33 5.61 8.48
C LEU A 282 1.33 6.51 7.75
N SER A 283 0.66 5.97 6.73
CA SER A 283 -0.58 6.51 6.16
C SER A 283 -1.74 5.76 6.76
N ALA A 284 -2.76 6.47 7.26
CA ALA A 284 -4.09 5.92 7.41
C ALA A 284 -4.97 6.49 6.31
N ASN A 285 -5.46 5.64 5.42
CA ASN A 285 -6.41 6.02 4.39
C ASN A 285 -7.79 5.55 4.82
N MET A 286 -8.81 6.38 4.58
CA MET A 286 -10.22 6.02 4.75
C MET A 286 -10.55 5.55 6.18
N ALA A 287 -9.85 6.08 7.20
CA ALA A 287 -10.07 5.70 8.59
C ALA A 287 -11.24 6.48 9.20
N PRO A 288 -12.04 5.87 10.10
CA PRO A 288 -13.28 6.47 10.58
C PRO A 288 -12.94 7.68 11.46
N THR A 289 -13.64 8.80 11.22
CA THR A 289 -13.51 10.01 12.04
C THR A 289 -14.68 10.10 13.01
N SER A 290 -14.43 10.57 14.23
CA SER A 290 -15.48 10.76 15.25
C SER A 290 -16.28 12.05 15.05
N SER A 291 -15.83 12.96 14.19
CA SER A 291 -16.51 14.24 13.87
C SER A 291 -16.05 14.81 12.51
N GLU A 292 -16.83 15.75 11.95
CA GLU A 292 -16.59 16.32 10.62
C GLU A 292 -15.29 17.14 10.48
N ASN A 293 -14.65 17.56 11.59
CA ASN A 293 -13.49 18.46 11.56
C ASN A 293 -12.21 17.87 12.18
N VAL A 294 -12.21 16.56 12.46
CA VAL A 294 -11.08 15.88 13.12
C VAL A 294 -10.68 14.68 12.27
N GLY A 295 -9.38 14.54 11.97
CA GLY A 295 -8.86 13.38 11.26
C GLY A 295 -8.94 12.10 12.09
N PRO A 296 -8.58 10.95 11.51
CA PRO A 296 -8.77 9.66 12.16
C PRO A 296 -7.86 9.52 13.38
N THR A 297 -8.31 8.76 14.39
CA THR A 297 -7.47 8.41 15.53
C THR A 297 -6.73 7.12 15.25
N MET A 298 -5.41 7.15 15.31
CA MET A 298 -4.55 5.97 15.26
C MET A 298 -4.14 5.55 16.66
N TYR A 299 -4.21 4.27 16.95
CA TYR A 299 -3.75 3.68 18.21
C TYR A 299 -2.47 2.89 17.98
N ALA A 300 -1.49 3.07 18.87
CA ALA A 300 -0.23 2.33 18.89
C ALA A 300 -0.07 1.62 20.24
N GLN A 301 0.05 0.29 20.22
CA GLN A 301 0.16 -0.55 21.40
C GLN A 301 1.58 -1.14 21.50
N GLY A 302 2.33 -0.68 22.49
CA GLY A 302 3.60 -1.27 22.91
C GLY A 302 3.40 -2.35 23.98
N SER A 303 4.51 -2.79 24.60
CA SER A 303 4.50 -3.85 25.62
C SER A 303 3.77 -3.49 26.92
N SER A 304 3.68 -2.20 27.24
CA SER A 304 3.10 -1.69 28.50
C SER A 304 2.20 -0.47 28.34
N LEU A 305 2.11 0.11 27.15
CA LEU A 305 1.44 1.40 26.92
C LEU A 305 0.62 1.37 25.62
N LEU A 306 -0.61 1.88 25.70
CA LEU A 306 -1.44 2.20 24.55
C LEU A 306 -1.40 3.72 24.35
N LEU A 307 -0.94 4.14 23.17
CA LEU A 307 -0.90 5.52 22.75
C LEU A 307 -1.95 5.76 21.68
N SER A 308 -2.45 6.98 21.58
CA SER A 308 -3.34 7.41 20.51
C SER A 308 -2.90 8.75 19.96
N ALA A 309 -2.99 8.93 18.65
CA ALA A 309 -2.75 10.19 17.97
C ALA A 309 -3.90 10.48 17.00
N VAL A 310 -4.23 11.76 16.84
CA VAL A 310 -5.31 12.21 15.95
C VAL A 310 -4.67 12.82 14.70
N GLY A 311 -5.07 12.33 13.53
CA GLY A 311 -4.61 12.83 12.24
C GLY A 311 -5.10 14.26 12.01
N VAL A 312 -4.25 15.08 11.39
CA VAL A 312 -4.63 16.44 10.96
C VAL A 312 -5.57 16.36 9.76
N GLU A 313 -5.17 15.57 8.76
CA GLU A 313 -5.95 15.32 7.55
C GLU A 313 -6.94 14.17 7.76
N LYS A 314 -8.03 14.13 6.97
CA LYS A 314 -9.02 13.04 7.02
C LYS A 314 -8.53 11.77 6.34
N SER A 315 -7.96 11.90 5.13
CA SER A 315 -7.49 10.80 4.30
C SER A 315 -6.67 11.36 3.13
N PRO A 316 -5.40 10.95 2.91
CA PRO A 316 -4.56 10.17 3.81
C PRO A 316 -4.16 11.00 5.05
N ALA A 317 -4.32 10.41 6.23
CA ALA A 317 -3.78 10.96 7.47
C ALA A 317 -2.40 10.37 7.75
N PHE A 318 -1.40 11.23 7.98
CA PHE A 318 -0.03 10.80 8.22
C PHE A 318 0.32 10.78 9.70
N PHE A 319 1.00 9.72 10.12
CA PHE A 319 1.41 9.51 11.51
C PHE A 319 2.88 9.11 11.58
N ILE A 320 3.57 9.59 12.61
CA ILE A 320 4.93 9.20 12.92
C ILE A 320 4.90 8.27 14.12
N LEU A 321 5.40 7.04 13.94
CA LEU A 321 5.54 6.06 15.01
C LEU A 321 7.00 5.94 15.43
N ASN A 322 7.27 6.26 16.70
CA ASN A 322 8.55 6.02 17.35
C ASN A 322 8.39 4.85 18.35
N PRO A 323 9.16 3.76 18.24
CA PRO A 323 9.01 2.58 19.08
C PRO A 323 9.52 2.81 20.52
N GLY A 324 10.42 3.77 20.72
CA GLY A 324 11.11 3.99 21.99
C GLY A 324 11.89 2.74 22.42
N GLU A 325 11.51 2.16 23.55
CA GLU A 325 12.10 0.92 24.08
C GLU A 325 11.35 -0.36 23.65
N ASN A 326 10.30 -0.25 22.85
CA ASN A 326 9.50 -1.41 22.46
C ASN A 326 10.06 -2.07 21.19
N ASP A 327 10.44 -3.33 21.29
CA ASP A 327 10.83 -4.17 20.13
C ASP A 327 9.63 -4.52 19.23
N PHE A 328 8.42 -4.30 19.71
CA PHE A 328 7.19 -4.67 19.02
C PHE A 328 6.08 -3.66 19.30
N VAL A 329 5.45 -3.16 18.24
CA VAL A 329 4.32 -2.21 18.34
C VAL A 329 3.19 -2.64 17.40
N GLY A 330 1.99 -2.82 17.94
CA GLY A 330 0.76 -3.00 17.16
C GLY A 330 0.13 -1.64 16.82
N VAL A 331 -0.45 -1.49 15.64
CA VAL A 331 -1.16 -0.28 15.21
C VAL A 331 -2.57 -0.62 14.71
N SER A 332 -3.57 0.14 15.18
CA SER A 332 -4.97 0.00 14.79
C SER A 332 -5.64 1.35 14.54
N GLY A 333 -6.74 1.32 13.76
CA GLY A 333 -7.61 2.48 13.53
C GLY A 333 -8.79 2.56 14.50
N SER A 334 -8.90 1.62 15.44
CA SER A 334 -9.97 1.53 16.44
C SER A 334 -9.44 0.99 17.77
N ILE A 335 -10.11 1.35 18.87
CA ILE A 335 -9.88 0.82 20.22
C ILE A 335 -10.25 -0.67 20.30
N GLU A 336 -11.29 -1.08 19.57
CA GLU A 336 -11.64 -2.49 19.39
C GLU A 336 -10.56 -3.17 18.54
N GLN A 337 -10.01 -4.27 19.06
CA GLN A 337 -8.75 -4.91 18.67
C GLN A 337 -8.75 -5.61 17.30
N ASP A 338 -9.19 -4.94 16.24
CA ASP A 338 -8.78 -5.28 14.88
C ASP A 338 -7.40 -4.66 14.63
N VAL A 339 -6.37 -5.36 15.11
CA VAL A 339 -4.98 -4.94 14.86
C VAL A 339 -4.69 -5.07 13.38
N ASN A 340 -4.61 -3.92 12.69
CA ASN A 340 -4.41 -3.86 11.26
C ASN A 340 -2.95 -4.19 10.88
N LEU A 341 -1.98 -3.75 11.68
CA LEU A 341 -0.56 -3.99 11.41
C LEU A 341 0.27 -4.13 12.69
N PHE A 342 1.27 -5.00 12.65
CA PHE A 342 2.29 -5.15 13.68
C PHE A 342 3.66 -4.81 13.12
N PHE A 343 4.44 -4.04 13.89
CA PHE A 343 5.80 -3.64 13.57
C PHE A 343 6.77 -4.26 14.56
N SER A 344 7.74 -5.01 14.04
CA SER A 344 8.88 -5.50 14.82
C SER A 344 10.10 -4.64 14.56
N PHE A 345 10.73 -4.15 15.63
CA PHE A 345 11.96 -3.37 15.62
C PHE A 345 13.09 -4.21 16.20
N TYR A 346 14.20 -4.35 15.47
CA TYR A 346 15.36 -5.07 15.96
C TYR A 346 16.43 -4.10 16.46
N LYS A 347 16.55 -3.95 17.79
CA LYS A 347 17.78 -3.40 18.39
C LYS A 347 18.87 -4.47 18.29
N LYS A 348 19.68 -4.46 17.22
CA LYS A 348 20.77 -5.43 17.08
C LYS A 348 22.01 -5.03 17.89
N ASN A 349 22.24 -5.75 18.98
CA ASN A 349 23.55 -5.98 19.60
C ASN A 349 24.46 -6.86 18.71
N VAL A 350 24.59 -6.56 17.42
CA VAL A 350 25.50 -7.30 16.52
C VAL A 350 26.36 -6.29 15.75
N SER A 351 27.65 -6.33 16.06
CA SER A 351 28.76 -5.48 15.63
C SER A 351 29.14 -5.60 14.14
N VAL A 352 28.16 -5.64 13.23
CA VAL A 352 28.41 -5.37 11.81
C VAL A 352 27.26 -4.50 11.30
N PRO A 353 27.44 -3.17 11.19
CA PRO A 353 26.48 -2.35 10.49
C PRO A 353 26.45 -2.82 9.04
N ARG A 354 25.28 -3.29 8.57
CA ARG A 354 25.02 -3.39 7.14
C ARG A 354 24.93 -1.95 6.62
N LYS A 355 26.07 -1.40 6.22
CA LYS A 355 26.17 -0.06 5.63
C LYS A 355 25.36 -0.07 4.33
N TYR A 356 24.46 0.91 4.18
CA TYR A 356 23.74 1.09 2.92
C TYR A 356 24.72 1.33 1.78
N PRO A 357 24.46 0.82 0.56
CA PRO A 357 25.23 1.22 -0.60
C PRO A 357 25.16 2.75 -0.71
N SER A 358 26.32 3.39 -0.69
CA SER A 358 26.46 4.84 -0.66
C SER A 358 27.69 5.22 -1.47
N ILE A 359 27.74 6.44 -1.99
CA ILE A 359 28.94 6.98 -2.62
C ILE A 359 29.60 7.88 -1.59
N ASP A 360 30.82 7.58 -1.15
CA ASP A 360 31.55 8.43 -0.22
C ASP A 360 32.61 9.23 -0.97
N LEU A 361 32.65 10.54 -0.71
CA LEU A 361 33.70 11.45 -1.16
C LEU A 361 34.65 11.72 0.00
N VAL A 362 35.95 11.57 -0.25
CA VAL A 362 36.97 11.77 0.77
C VAL A 362 37.84 12.95 0.39
N PHE A 363 37.73 14.04 1.15
CA PHE A 363 38.49 15.26 0.97
C PHE A 363 39.60 15.35 2.00
N THR A 364 40.77 15.83 1.57
CA THR A 364 41.92 16.05 2.44
C THR A 364 42.17 17.54 2.57
N LYS A 365 42.06 18.03 3.81
CA LYS A 365 42.27 19.42 4.20
C LYS A 365 43.78 19.74 4.23
N GLY A 366 44.13 21.03 4.26
CA GLY A 366 45.53 21.48 4.29
C GLY A 366 46.33 20.99 5.51
N ASN A 367 45.65 20.71 6.63
CA ASN A 367 46.22 20.11 7.84
C ASN A 367 46.37 18.56 7.77
N LYS A 368 46.15 17.95 6.59
CA LYS A 368 46.10 16.49 6.35
C LYS A 368 44.93 15.75 7.01
N GLU A 369 43.97 16.47 7.58
CA GLU A 369 42.74 15.87 8.09
C GLU A 369 41.84 15.41 6.95
N LYS A 370 41.28 14.20 7.07
CA LYS A 370 40.38 13.63 6.06
C LYS A 370 38.94 13.81 6.49
N THR A 371 38.13 14.38 5.60
CA THR A 371 36.67 14.49 5.76
C THR A 371 36.01 13.53 4.80
N ILE A 372 35.25 12.57 5.34
CA ILE A 372 34.47 11.61 4.57
C ILE A 372 33.01 12.08 4.60
N VAL A 373 32.40 12.22 3.43
CA VAL A 373 30.98 12.57 3.33
C VAL A 373 30.29 11.71 2.29
N SER A 374 29.13 11.17 2.64
CA SER A 374 28.35 10.35 1.71
C SER A 374 27.42 11.23 0.86
N LEU A 375 27.31 10.93 -0.43
CA LEU A 375 26.53 11.68 -1.42
C LEU A 375 25.05 11.84 -1.04
N HIS A 376 24.48 10.86 -0.33
CA HIS A 376 23.09 10.89 0.13
C HIS A 376 22.86 11.81 1.34
N GLN A 377 23.91 12.31 1.98
CA GLN A 377 23.80 13.19 3.15
C GLN A 377 23.59 14.64 2.70
N ARG A 378 22.65 15.34 3.34
CA ARG A 378 22.39 16.78 3.08
C ARG A 378 23.66 17.64 3.19
N ARG A 379 24.52 17.34 4.16
CA ARG A 379 25.80 18.02 4.39
C ARG A 379 26.83 17.82 3.26
N CYS A 380 26.62 16.89 2.33
CA CYS A 380 27.54 16.66 1.22
C CYS A 380 27.77 17.93 0.39
N ILE A 381 26.72 18.72 0.14
CA ILE A 381 26.85 19.97 -0.63
C ILE A 381 27.71 21.01 0.10
N GLU A 382 27.51 21.16 1.41
CA GLU A 382 28.28 22.08 2.25
C GLU A 382 29.76 21.70 2.27
N VAL A 383 30.06 20.41 2.48
CA VAL A 383 31.45 19.91 2.50
C VAL A 383 32.11 20.02 1.14
N MET A 384 31.38 19.75 0.05
CA MET A 384 31.91 19.94 -1.30
C MET A 384 32.17 21.41 -1.58
N MET A 385 31.25 22.32 -1.25
CA MET A 385 31.46 23.77 -1.42
C MET A 385 32.61 24.29 -0.57
N GLU A 386 32.72 23.88 0.69
CA GLU A 386 33.87 24.15 1.57
C GLU A 386 35.16 23.66 0.90
N ALA A 387 35.17 22.43 0.37
CA ALA A 387 36.31 21.89 -0.34
C ALA A 387 36.70 22.72 -1.58
N ARG A 388 35.73 23.24 -2.35
CA ARG A 388 36.01 24.12 -3.49
C ARG A 388 36.59 25.46 -3.04
N MET A 389 36.00 26.08 -2.01
CA MET A 389 36.39 27.40 -1.51
C MET A 389 37.78 27.41 -0.87
N PHE A 390 38.09 26.38 -0.09
CA PHE A 390 39.37 26.27 0.63
C PHE A 390 40.41 25.40 -0.09
N GLY A 391 40.13 24.97 -1.32
CA GLY A 391 41.05 24.17 -2.13
C GLY A 391 41.38 22.80 -1.54
N HIS A 392 40.45 22.17 -0.82
CA HIS A 392 40.64 20.81 -0.31
C HIS A 392 40.69 19.81 -1.47
N LYS A 393 41.64 18.89 -1.42
CA LYS A 393 41.84 17.90 -2.49
C LYS A 393 40.85 16.75 -2.32
N LEU A 394 40.14 16.37 -3.40
CA LEU A 394 39.43 15.08 -3.44
C LEU A 394 40.48 13.97 -3.53
N GLU A 395 40.70 13.25 -2.43
CA GLU A 395 41.72 12.20 -2.36
C GLU A 395 41.27 10.93 -3.07
N TYR A 396 40.03 10.51 -2.82
CA TYR A 396 39.38 9.41 -3.52
C TYR A 396 37.87 9.47 -3.36
N MET A 397 37.17 8.73 -4.22
CA MET A 397 35.74 8.47 -4.13
C MET A 397 35.55 6.96 -4.01
N SER A 398 34.72 6.52 -3.06
CA SER A 398 34.40 5.11 -2.89
C SER A 398 32.93 4.81 -3.19
N MET A 399 32.67 3.70 -3.86
CA MET A 399 31.35 3.30 -4.33
C MET A 399 31.19 1.77 -4.28
N PRO A 400 29.97 1.22 -4.26
CA PRO A 400 29.75 -0.23 -4.31
C PRO A 400 30.28 -0.81 -5.63
N SER A 401 30.64 -2.10 -5.61
CA SER A 401 31.11 -2.80 -6.81
C SER A 401 30.04 -2.82 -7.92
N GLY A 402 30.44 -2.48 -9.16
CA GLY A 402 29.57 -2.47 -10.33
C GLY A 402 28.69 -1.23 -10.44
N VAL A 403 28.88 -0.23 -9.58
CA VAL A 403 28.14 1.04 -9.67
C VAL A 403 28.75 1.94 -10.74
N GLU A 404 27.85 2.51 -11.54
CA GLU A 404 28.17 3.54 -12.53
C GLU A 404 27.39 4.82 -12.22
N GLY A 405 28.03 5.95 -12.51
CA GLY A 405 27.44 7.28 -12.44
C GLY A 405 28.03 8.17 -13.52
N VAL A 406 27.57 9.41 -13.56
CA VAL A 406 28.02 10.40 -14.55
C VAL A 406 28.26 11.73 -13.85
N ALA A 407 29.39 12.36 -14.14
CA ALA A 407 29.60 13.76 -13.84
C ALA A 407 29.47 14.61 -15.11
N ARG A 408 28.55 15.57 -15.11
CA ARG A 408 28.38 16.56 -16.18
C ARG A 408 29.05 17.86 -15.75
N ILE A 409 30.00 18.32 -16.54
CA ILE A 409 30.76 19.53 -16.27
C ILE A 409 30.37 20.56 -17.32
N GLN A 410 30.02 21.76 -16.87
CA GLN A 410 29.74 22.89 -17.76
C GLN A 410 30.70 24.02 -17.41
N ARG A 411 31.51 24.40 -18.40
CA ARG A 411 32.40 25.56 -18.39
C ARG A 411 31.74 26.68 -19.20
N GLN A 412 32.29 27.89 -19.15
CA GLN A 412 31.72 29.05 -19.86
C GLN A 412 31.54 28.81 -21.37
N THR A 413 32.41 28.00 -22.00
CA THR A 413 32.42 27.78 -23.45
C THR A 413 32.23 26.32 -23.86
N GLU A 414 32.26 25.37 -22.92
CA GLU A 414 32.31 23.94 -23.23
C GLU A 414 31.57 23.11 -22.17
N SER A 415 30.89 22.04 -22.61
CA SER A 415 30.33 21.02 -21.72
C SER A 415 31.05 19.69 -21.93
N SER A 416 31.40 19.01 -20.85
CA SER A 416 32.01 17.68 -20.89
C SER A 416 31.31 16.71 -19.94
N VAL A 417 31.46 15.42 -20.22
CA VAL A 417 30.84 14.34 -19.45
C VAL A 417 31.92 13.35 -19.05
N ILE A 418 32.02 13.07 -17.76
CA ILE A 418 32.96 12.10 -17.18
C ILE A 418 32.14 10.89 -16.72
N LYS A 419 32.46 9.70 -17.23
CA LYS A 419 31.86 8.46 -16.74
C LYS A 419 32.53 8.07 -15.42
N LEU A 420 31.73 7.91 -14.37
CA LEU A 420 32.20 7.51 -13.05
C LEU A 420 31.93 6.02 -12.86
N VAL A 421 32.97 5.20 -12.79
CA VAL A 421 32.83 3.73 -12.67
C VAL A 421 33.73 3.23 -11.55
N SER A 422 33.20 2.28 -10.77
CA SER A 422 33.96 1.58 -9.74
C SER A 422 35.08 0.75 -10.36
N ASN A 423 36.29 0.83 -9.82
CA ASN A 423 37.39 -0.07 -10.14
C ASN A 423 37.41 -1.29 -9.19
N ASP A 424 38.46 -2.10 -9.24
CA ASP A 424 38.62 -3.26 -8.35
C ASP A 424 39.38 -2.95 -7.06
N ASP A 425 39.93 -1.74 -6.91
CA ASP A 425 40.70 -1.34 -5.73
C ASP A 425 39.79 -1.06 -4.54
N ILE A 426 40.25 -1.44 -3.34
CA ILE A 426 39.47 -1.37 -2.11
C ILE A 426 39.64 0.01 -1.44
N ALA A 427 38.53 0.60 -0.98
CA ALA A 427 38.58 1.87 -0.26
C ALA A 427 39.21 1.72 1.13
N ALA A 428 40.06 2.68 1.51
CA ALA A 428 40.81 2.62 2.76
C ALA A 428 39.93 2.62 4.02
N HIS A 429 38.79 3.31 3.98
CA HIS A 429 37.86 3.40 5.11
C HIS A 429 36.78 2.30 5.11
N ASP A 430 36.64 1.55 4.03
CA ASP A 430 35.58 0.55 3.88
C ASP A 430 35.97 -0.58 2.92
N LYS A 431 36.23 -1.76 3.49
CA LYS A 431 36.65 -2.96 2.73
C LYS A 431 35.59 -3.47 1.76
N SER A 432 34.32 -3.11 1.96
CA SER A 432 33.22 -3.51 1.08
C SER A 432 33.09 -2.64 -0.18
N MET A 433 33.79 -1.51 -0.22
CA MET A 433 33.66 -0.48 -1.24
C MET A 433 34.83 -0.54 -2.22
N ARG A 434 34.61 0.04 -3.40
CA ARG A 434 35.56 0.13 -4.50
C ARG A 434 35.90 1.57 -4.82
N LEU A 435 37.10 1.85 -5.30
CA LEU A 435 37.51 3.20 -5.65
C LEU A 435 37.00 3.62 -7.04
N LEU A 436 36.86 4.92 -7.27
CA LEU A 436 36.69 5.48 -8.61
C LEU A 436 37.96 5.26 -9.43
N SER A 437 37.82 5.03 -10.74
CA SER A 437 38.99 4.93 -11.64
C SER A 437 39.92 6.15 -11.52
N PRO A 438 41.26 5.98 -11.49
CA PRO A 438 42.19 7.09 -11.30
C PRO A 438 42.06 8.21 -12.34
N VAL A 439 41.73 7.85 -13.58
CA VAL A 439 41.51 8.80 -14.68
C VAL A 439 40.30 9.68 -14.41
N ALA A 440 39.15 9.07 -14.05
CA ALA A 440 37.93 9.82 -13.75
C ALA A 440 38.09 10.65 -12.46
N LEU A 441 38.80 10.12 -11.46
CA LEU A 441 39.10 10.82 -10.20
C LEU A 441 39.92 12.09 -10.43
N SER A 442 40.98 12.02 -11.25
CA SER A 442 41.81 13.19 -11.59
C SER A 442 40.97 14.25 -12.29
N GLN A 443 40.23 13.87 -13.33
CA GLN A 443 39.38 14.80 -14.10
C GLN A 443 38.31 15.45 -13.22
N LEU A 444 37.68 14.67 -12.34
CA LEU A 444 36.67 15.18 -11.42
C LEU A 444 37.29 16.11 -10.38
N SER A 445 38.45 15.75 -9.80
CA SER A 445 39.16 16.57 -8.83
C SER A 445 39.54 17.93 -9.41
N ASP A 446 40.03 17.97 -10.66
CA ASP A 446 40.40 19.22 -11.34
C ASP A 446 39.17 20.10 -11.58
N CYS A 447 38.03 19.51 -11.96
CA CYS A 447 36.79 20.25 -12.17
C CYS A 447 36.17 20.75 -10.85
N LEU A 448 36.30 19.99 -9.77
CA LEU A 448 35.86 20.42 -8.44
C LEU A 448 36.72 21.56 -7.91
N ALA A 449 38.04 21.52 -8.11
CA ALA A 449 38.93 22.61 -7.70
C ALA A 449 38.70 23.91 -8.48
N ASN A 450 38.16 23.84 -9.70
CA ASN A 450 37.86 25.02 -10.50
C ASN A 450 36.48 25.61 -10.16
N LEU A 451 36.48 26.76 -9.48
CA LEU A 451 35.27 27.50 -9.10
C LEU A 451 34.43 27.99 -10.29
N THR A 452 35.03 28.15 -11.47
CA THR A 452 34.30 28.58 -12.68
C THR A 452 33.51 27.44 -13.35
N CYS A 453 33.78 26.19 -12.96
CA CYS A 453 33.08 25.01 -13.48
C CYS A 453 31.76 24.79 -12.73
N HIS A 454 30.68 24.64 -13.48
CA HIS A 454 29.47 24.02 -13.01
C HIS A 454 29.62 22.49 -13.03
N VAL A 455 29.29 21.80 -11.94
CA VAL A 455 29.50 20.36 -11.78
C VAL A 455 28.23 19.67 -11.26
N GLU A 456 27.70 18.74 -12.03
CA GLU A 456 26.61 17.85 -11.63
C GLU A 456 27.14 16.42 -11.53
N ILE A 457 26.90 15.72 -10.42
CA ILE A 457 27.26 14.31 -10.25
C ILE A 457 25.97 13.53 -10.00
N ASP A 458 25.73 12.49 -10.78
CA ASP A 458 24.49 11.70 -10.77
C ASP A 458 24.81 10.20 -10.74
N PHE A 459 24.44 9.55 -9.63
CA PHE A 459 24.48 8.09 -9.45
C PHE A 459 23.07 7.50 -9.34
N LEU A 460 22.07 8.17 -9.94
CA LEU A 460 20.67 7.75 -9.94
C LEU A 460 20.15 7.53 -8.51
N GLY A 461 19.72 6.31 -8.20
CA GLY A 461 19.18 5.95 -6.88
C GLY A 461 20.16 6.04 -5.72
N LEU A 462 21.47 6.24 -5.97
CA LEU A 462 22.50 6.41 -4.94
C LEU A 462 22.82 7.88 -4.62
N GLY A 463 22.14 8.82 -5.30
CA GLY A 463 22.21 10.23 -5.01
C GLY A 463 22.67 11.07 -6.19
N LYS A 464 22.33 12.36 -6.11
CA LYS A 464 22.66 13.38 -7.10
C LYS A 464 23.04 14.67 -6.38
N ILE A 465 24.07 15.35 -6.86
CA ILE A 465 24.51 16.63 -6.34
C ILE A 465 24.83 17.60 -7.47
N PHE A 466 24.64 18.89 -7.18
CA PHE A 466 24.79 19.97 -8.13
C PHE A 466 25.60 21.08 -7.48
N LEU A 467 26.66 21.52 -8.15
CA LEU A 467 27.60 22.52 -7.66
C LEU A 467 27.70 23.65 -8.69
N PRO A 468 27.12 24.83 -8.39
CA PRO A 468 27.16 25.97 -9.30
C PRO A 468 28.57 26.53 -9.48
N SER A 469 28.77 27.27 -10.58
CA SER A 469 29.97 28.07 -10.77
C SER A 469 29.92 29.34 -9.91
N SER A 470 31.06 29.83 -9.45
CA SER A 470 31.18 31.06 -8.66
C SER A 470 30.79 32.32 -9.44
N SER A 471 30.74 32.27 -10.77
CA SER A 471 30.17 33.32 -11.62
C SER A 471 28.64 33.49 -11.48
N MET A 472 27.95 32.53 -10.84
CA MET A 472 26.57 32.70 -10.34
C MET A 472 26.50 33.08 -8.85
N LEU A 473 27.65 33.24 -8.19
CA LEU A 473 27.78 33.66 -6.79
C LEU A 473 28.38 35.07 -6.70
N SER A 474 27.95 36.00 -7.55
CA SER A 474 27.97 37.41 -7.18
C SER A 474 26.93 37.60 -6.07
N LEU A 475 27.32 37.22 -4.86
CA LEU A 475 26.71 37.71 -3.63
C LEU A 475 27.00 39.21 -3.60
N ASP A 476 26.09 40.01 -4.16
CA ASP A 476 25.96 41.39 -3.72
C ASP A 476 25.69 41.32 -2.22
N ASP A 477 26.48 42.09 -1.46
CA ASP A 477 26.47 42.19 0.00
C ASP A 477 25.22 42.99 0.46
N GLY A 478 24.05 42.58 -0.03
CA GLY A 478 22.73 43.12 0.31
C GLY A 478 21.95 42.09 1.11
N GLU A 479 21.16 42.55 2.08
CA GLU A 479 20.28 41.71 2.90
C GLU A 479 19.49 40.73 2.03
N PHE A 480 19.78 39.43 2.13
CA PHE A 480 19.01 38.41 1.42
C PHE A 480 17.60 38.40 1.97
N ILE A 481 16.66 38.78 1.13
CA ILE A 481 15.24 38.61 1.39
C ILE A 481 14.96 37.11 1.28
N GLU A 482 14.82 36.43 2.41
CA GLU A 482 14.44 35.01 2.47
C GLU A 482 12.91 34.88 2.43
N LEU A 483 12.41 33.92 1.67
CA LEU A 483 10.99 33.57 1.71
C LEU A 483 10.69 32.83 3.01
N SER A 484 9.55 33.13 3.63
CA SER A 484 9.08 32.31 4.74
C SER A 484 8.97 30.82 4.31
N PRO A 485 9.28 29.85 5.18
CA PRO A 485 9.22 28.43 4.83
C PRO A 485 7.86 28.00 4.26
N ASN A 486 6.77 28.61 4.75
CA ASN A 486 5.41 28.37 4.27
C ASN A 486 5.22 28.84 2.82
N LEU A 487 5.62 30.08 2.52
CA LEU A 487 5.50 30.66 1.18
C LEU A 487 6.35 29.88 0.17
N ARG A 488 7.58 29.56 0.56
CA ARG A 488 8.52 28.73 -0.23
C ARG A 488 7.93 27.37 -0.60
N SER A 489 7.33 26.65 0.36
CA SER A 489 6.66 25.37 0.10
C SER A 489 5.45 25.51 -0.83
N ARG A 490 4.66 26.58 -0.69
CA ARG A 490 3.49 26.84 -1.55
C ARG A 490 3.88 27.17 -2.99
N ILE A 491 4.95 27.94 -3.18
CA ILE A 491 5.50 28.23 -4.52
C ILE A 491 6.02 26.95 -5.18
N LEU A 492 6.76 26.12 -4.44
CA LEU A 492 7.24 24.82 -4.93
C LEU A 492 6.09 23.89 -5.33
N SER A 493 5.07 23.78 -4.48
CA SER A 493 3.87 22.99 -4.78
C SER A 493 3.16 23.49 -6.04
N PHE A 494 3.06 24.80 -6.22
CA PHE A 494 2.43 25.41 -7.39
C PHE A 494 3.21 25.14 -8.69
N ILE A 495 4.55 25.30 -8.67
CA ILE A 495 5.42 25.00 -9.82
C ILE A 495 5.31 23.51 -10.21
N LEU A 496 5.27 22.60 -9.24
CA LEU A 496 5.14 21.16 -9.48
C LEU A 496 3.79 20.78 -10.09
N GLN A 497 2.70 21.44 -9.68
CA GLN A 497 1.36 21.22 -10.24
C GLN A 497 1.25 21.62 -11.72
N MET A 498 2.10 22.55 -12.18
CA MET A 498 2.14 22.99 -13.59
C MET A 498 2.87 22.02 -14.53
N GLY A 499 3.39 20.89 -14.04
CA GLY A 499 3.93 19.82 -14.88
C GLY A 499 5.24 20.14 -15.62
N HIS A 500 5.88 21.27 -15.34
CA HIS A 500 7.19 21.58 -15.89
C HIS A 500 8.24 20.64 -15.30
N THR A 501 8.86 19.81 -16.15
CA THR A 501 10.06 19.04 -15.80
C THR A 501 11.18 20.00 -15.45
N LEU A 502 11.47 20.10 -14.15
CA LEU A 502 12.52 20.91 -13.55
C LEU A 502 13.92 20.38 -13.92
N HIS A 503 14.32 20.53 -15.19
CA HIS A 503 15.70 20.28 -15.59
C HIS A 503 16.60 21.43 -15.08
N GLY A 504 17.49 21.12 -14.13
CA GLY A 504 18.50 22.06 -13.64
C GLY A 504 18.13 22.87 -12.39
N PHE A 505 17.10 22.46 -11.65
CA PHE A 505 16.57 23.24 -10.53
C PHE A 505 17.47 23.19 -9.28
N SER A 506 17.95 24.35 -8.83
CA SER A 506 18.54 24.53 -7.50
C SER A 506 17.45 24.88 -6.51
N LEU A 507 17.05 23.88 -5.71
CA LEU A 507 16.06 24.01 -4.64
C LEU A 507 16.48 24.97 -3.52
N ASN A 508 17.71 25.48 -3.49
CA ASN A 508 18.28 26.16 -2.32
C ASN A 508 18.33 27.70 -2.43
N ASN A 509 17.82 28.28 -3.51
CA ASN A 509 17.87 29.74 -3.71
C ASN A 509 16.47 30.31 -3.90
N ASP A 510 16.03 31.16 -2.97
CA ASP A 510 14.71 31.81 -3.01
C ASP A 510 14.55 32.78 -4.19
N PHE A 511 15.64 33.43 -4.63
CA PHE A 511 15.62 34.31 -5.80
C PHE A 511 15.28 33.54 -7.08
N LEU A 512 15.97 32.41 -7.31
CA LEU A 512 15.69 31.53 -8.46
C LEU A 512 14.30 30.92 -8.39
N LEU A 513 13.79 30.65 -7.18
CA LEU A 513 12.43 30.15 -6.98
C LEU A 513 11.38 31.18 -7.39
N VAL A 514 11.61 32.46 -7.05
CA VAL A 514 10.73 33.58 -7.42
C VAL A 514 10.81 33.88 -8.92
N GLU A 515 11.99 33.88 -9.54
CA GLU A 515 12.11 34.05 -11.00
C GLU A 515 11.33 32.97 -11.77
N ASN A 516 11.44 31.71 -11.36
CA ASN A 516 10.68 30.63 -12.00
C ASN A 516 9.17 30.79 -11.83
N LEU A 517 8.70 31.26 -10.67
CA LEU A 517 7.30 31.59 -10.46
C LEU A 517 6.86 32.70 -11.44
N VAL A 518 7.67 33.74 -11.63
CA VAL A 518 7.36 34.85 -12.56
C VAL A 518 7.20 34.36 -14.00
N ASP A 519 8.03 33.41 -14.41
CA ASP A 519 8.06 32.90 -15.79
C ASP A 519 6.99 31.86 -16.11
N LEU A 520 6.20 31.43 -15.12
CA LEU A 520 5.07 30.52 -15.35
C LEU A 520 3.95 31.18 -16.16
N GLN A 521 3.37 30.41 -17.07
CA GLN A 521 2.10 30.72 -17.72
C GLN A 521 0.99 29.83 -17.12
N PRO A 522 0.37 30.24 -16.00
CA PRO A 522 -0.65 29.43 -15.32
C PRO A 522 -1.91 29.30 -16.18
N GLU A 523 -2.55 28.12 -16.11
CA GLU A 523 -3.86 27.91 -16.73
C GLU A 523 -4.94 28.84 -16.13
N PRO A 524 -6.02 29.17 -16.87
CA PRO A 524 -7.01 30.15 -16.44
C PRO A 524 -7.61 29.89 -15.05
N HIS A 525 -7.79 28.61 -14.70
CA HIS A 525 -8.35 28.19 -13.42
C HIS A 525 -7.36 28.31 -12.24
N LEU A 526 -6.05 28.45 -12.49
CA LEU A 526 -4.99 28.61 -11.49
C LEU A 526 -4.53 30.07 -11.31
N LEU A 527 -5.01 30.99 -12.16
CA LEU A 527 -4.70 32.43 -12.07
C LEU A 527 -5.00 33.06 -10.69
N PRO A 528 -6.09 32.72 -9.97
CA PRO A 528 -6.33 33.27 -8.65
C PRO A 528 -5.24 32.88 -7.64
N HIS A 529 -4.80 31.62 -7.66
CA HIS A 529 -3.74 31.10 -6.79
C HIS A 529 -2.39 31.71 -7.14
N TYR A 530 -2.08 31.82 -8.44
CA TYR A 530 -0.88 32.50 -8.93
C TYR A 530 -0.79 33.95 -8.43
N ARG A 531 -1.87 34.73 -8.61
CA ARG A 531 -1.93 36.14 -8.17
C ARG A 531 -1.77 36.28 -6.66
N ALA A 532 -2.33 35.35 -5.88
CA ALA A 532 -2.17 35.33 -4.42
C ALA A 532 -0.70 35.11 -4.03
N LEU A 533 -0.03 34.12 -4.64
CA LEU A 533 1.39 33.85 -4.41
C LEU A 533 2.28 35.03 -4.81
N VAL A 534 2.05 35.63 -5.98
CA VAL A 534 2.79 36.82 -6.44
C VAL A 534 2.61 38.00 -5.50
N LYS A 535 1.38 38.24 -5.01
CA LYS A 535 1.11 39.31 -4.04
C LYS A 535 1.88 39.09 -2.73
N GLU A 536 1.93 37.85 -2.27
CA GLU A 536 2.62 37.47 -1.03
C GLU A 536 4.15 37.55 -1.18
N VAL A 537 4.69 37.16 -2.33
CA VAL A 537 6.10 37.34 -2.71
C VAL A 537 6.50 38.81 -2.73
N LYS A 538 5.67 39.68 -3.35
CA LYS A 538 5.87 41.14 -3.31
C LYS A 538 5.83 41.71 -1.89
N THR A 539 4.92 41.20 -1.07
CA THR A 539 4.78 41.64 0.33
C THR A 539 5.99 41.22 1.19
N ASN A 540 6.69 40.16 0.79
CA ASN A 540 7.95 39.74 1.42
C ASN A 540 9.17 40.51 0.88
N GLY A 541 9.01 41.47 -0.04
CA GLY A 541 10.09 42.38 -0.49
C GLY A 541 10.72 42.02 -1.84
N PHE A 542 10.24 40.99 -2.55
CA PHE A 542 10.72 40.67 -3.89
C PHE A 542 10.07 41.57 -4.96
N GLU A 543 10.87 42.39 -5.65
CA GLU A 543 10.43 43.21 -6.77
C GLU A 543 10.91 42.61 -8.11
N CYS A 544 10.03 41.95 -8.87
CA CYS A 544 10.32 41.59 -10.28
C CYS A 544 9.54 42.47 -11.25
N ASN A 545 10.25 43.03 -12.23
CA ASN A 545 9.70 43.93 -13.26
C ASN A 545 8.65 43.29 -14.19
N ARG A 546 8.51 41.96 -14.19
CA ARG A 546 7.52 41.19 -14.96
C ARG A 546 6.17 41.03 -14.27
N PHE A 547 5.99 41.48 -13.03
CA PHE A 547 4.71 41.37 -12.32
C PHE A 547 3.68 42.48 -12.66
N ARG A 548 3.73 43.05 -13.87
CA ARG A 548 2.78 44.05 -14.36
C ARG A 548 1.72 43.42 -15.24
#